data_AF-A0A8H7UP46-F1
#
_entry.id   AF-A0A8H7UP46-F1
#
_cell.length_a   1.000
_cell.length_b   1.000
_cell.length_c   1.000
_cell.angle_alpha   90.00
_cell.angle_beta   90.00
_cell.angle_gamma   90.00
#
_symmetry.space_group_name_H-M   'P 1'
#
loop_
_entity.id
_entity.type
_entity.pdbx_description
1 polymer ?
#
loop_
_entity_poly.entity_id
_entity_poly.type
_entity_poly.pdbx_seq_one_letter_code
_entity_poly.pdbx_strand_id
1 'polypeptide(L)' 'MARGQQREQARAKAQKEAAKRAGGVSQLGARAAGLQIKCPKCFIAIANYNLLKQHMEAKHPKETVPPESDFQAKA' A
#
# COMPACT_ATOMS: atom_id res chain seq x y z
N MET A 1 -6.83 -38.56 26.54
CA MET A 1 -6.35 -37.81 25.36
C MET A 1 -7.24 -36.57 25.07
N ALA A 2 -7.28 -35.59 25.97
CA ALA A 2 -8.15 -34.40 25.83
C ALA A 2 -7.51 -33.23 25.04
N ARG A 3 -6.17 -33.17 24.99
CA ARG A 3 -5.40 -32.10 24.32
C ARG A 3 -5.46 -32.19 22.79
N GLY A 4 -5.65 -33.38 22.22
CA GLY A 4 -5.73 -33.60 20.77
C GLY A 4 -7.00 -33.00 20.18
N GLN A 5 -8.15 -33.36 20.75
CA GLN A 5 -9.46 -32.86 20.29
C GLN A 5 -9.59 -31.34 20.45
N GLN A 6 -9.07 -30.76 21.54
CA GLN A 6 -9.06 -29.31 21.71
C GLN A 6 -8.18 -28.61 20.65
N ARG A 7 -7.05 -29.22 20.27
CA ARG A 7 -6.17 -28.69 19.22
C ARG A 7 -6.82 -28.76 17.84
N GLU A 8 -7.56 -29.82 17.54
CA GLU A 8 -8.30 -29.98 16.29
C GLU A 8 -9.48 -29.00 16.21
N GLN A 9 -10.24 -28.84 17.30
CA GLN A 9 -11.31 -27.85 17.36
C GLN A 9 -10.78 -26.41 17.23
N ALA A 10 -9.63 -26.10 17.85
CA ALA A 10 -8.98 -24.80 17.70
C ALA A 10 -8.54 -24.55 16.24
N ARG A 11 -7.97 -25.57 15.58
CA ARG A 11 -7.59 -25.49 14.15
C ARG A 11 -8.81 -25.29 13.25
N ALA A 12 -9.90 -26.03 13.48
CA ALA A 12 -11.13 -25.89 12.70
C ALA A 12 -11.77 -24.51 12.87
N LYS A 13 -11.78 -23.95 14.09
CA LYS A 13 -12.25 -22.58 14.35
C LYS A 13 -11.37 -21.54 13.65
N ALA A 14 -10.04 -21.68 13.75
CA ALA A 14 -9.10 -20.77 13.08
C ALA A 14 -9.24 -20.80 11.55
N GLN A 15 -9.42 -21.98 10.96
CA GLN A 15 -9.65 -22.11 9.52
C GLN A 15 -10.98 -21.48 9.07
N LYS A 16 -12.06 -21.65 9.84
CA LYS A 16 -13.35 -20.99 9.56
C LYS A 16 -13.26 -19.48 9.64
N GLU A 17 -12.56 -18.95 10.64
CA GLU A 17 -12.32 -17.51 10.78
C GLU A 17 -11.42 -16.95 9.67
N ALA A 18 -10.40 -17.70 9.24
CA ALA A 18 -9.56 -17.34 8.10
C ALA A 18 -10.36 -17.34 6.79
N ALA A 19 -11.23 -18.34 6.57
CA ALA A 19 -12.10 -18.41 5.40
C ALA A 19 -13.10 -17.23 5.35
N LYS A 20 -13.65 -16.80 6.50
CA LYS A 20 -14.48 -15.59 6.58
C LYS A 20 -13.72 -14.31 6.20
N ARG A 21 -12.42 -14.23 6.50
CA ARG A 21 -11.57 -13.07 6.19
C ARG A 21 -10.99 -13.11 4.77
N ALA A 22 -10.94 -14.29 4.14
CA ALA A 22 -10.37 -14.49 2.81
C ALA A 22 -11.15 -13.79 1.68
N GLY A 23 -12.40 -13.39 1.92
CA GLY A 23 -13.23 -12.62 0.98
C GLY A 23 -13.16 -11.09 1.15
N GLY A 24 -12.39 -10.59 2.14
CA GLY A 24 -12.20 -9.15 2.30
C GLY A 24 -11.32 -8.60 1.18
N VAL A 25 -11.78 -7.56 0.48
CA VAL A 25 -10.98 -6.86 -0.51
C VAL A 25 -9.75 -6.29 0.21
N SER A 26 -8.58 -6.89 -0.01
CA SER A 26 -7.34 -6.41 0.58
C SER A 26 -7.07 -4.99 0.08
N GLN A 27 -7.20 -4.02 0.99
CA GLN A 27 -6.90 -2.60 0.71
C GLN A 27 -5.43 -2.36 0.31
N LEU A 28 -4.56 -3.37 0.40
CA LEU A 28 -3.17 -3.26 -0.04
C LEU A 28 -3.05 -2.94 -1.53
N GLY A 29 -3.90 -3.54 -2.38
CA GLY A 29 -3.92 -3.26 -3.81
C GLY A 29 -4.41 -1.84 -4.11
N ALA A 30 -5.49 -1.41 -3.44
CA ALA A 30 -6.03 -0.05 -3.57
C ALA A 30 -5.03 1.02 -3.07
N ARG A 31 -4.26 0.73 -2.03
CA ARG A 31 -3.20 1.61 -1.52
C ARG A 31 -2.05 1.74 -2.52
N ALA A 32 -1.65 0.66 -3.17
CA ALA A 32 -0.64 0.70 -4.22
C ALA A 32 -1.12 1.49 -5.45
N ALA A 33 -2.39 1.31 -5.83
CA ALA A 33 -3.02 2.07 -6.91
C ALA A 33 -3.18 3.57 -6.60
N GLY A 34 -3.29 3.95 -5.32
CA GLY A 34 -3.38 5.34 -4.91
C GLY A 34 -2.05 6.08 -4.75
N LEU A 35 -0.91 5.39 -4.79
CA LEU A 35 0.44 5.93 -4.54
C LEU A 35 1.31 5.79 -5.79
N GLN A 36 0.84 6.37 -6.90
CA GLN A 36 1.38 6.14 -8.25
C GLN A 36 2.67 6.93 -8.51
N ILE A 37 2.84 8.09 -7.87
CA ILE A 37 3.94 9.01 -8.16
C ILE A 37 5.10 8.71 -7.24
N LYS A 38 6.27 8.37 -7.78
CA LYS A 38 7.49 8.18 -6.98
C LYS A 38 8.38 9.41 -7.09
N CYS A 39 8.83 9.93 -5.96
CA CYS A 39 9.83 11.00 -5.94
C CYS A 39 11.17 10.49 -6.52
N PRO A 40 11.78 11.16 -7.52
CA PRO A 40 13.05 10.74 -8.12
C PRO A 40 14.26 10.80 -7.18
N LYS A 41 14.15 11.47 -6.01
CA LYS A 41 15.29 11.70 -5.10
C LYS A 41 15.28 10.80 -3.88
N CYS A 42 14.12 10.68 -3.24
CA CYS A 42 13.98 9.87 -2.03
C CYS A 42 13.07 8.65 -2.22
N PHE A 43 12.53 8.45 -3.43
CA PHE A 43 11.68 7.30 -3.79
C PHE A 43 10.41 7.13 -2.93
N ILE A 44 10.00 8.18 -2.21
CA ILE A 44 8.72 8.17 -1.51
C ILE A 44 7.59 8.10 -2.53
N ALA A 45 6.62 7.23 -2.26
CA ALA A 45 5.42 7.15 -3.05
C ALA A 45 4.45 8.25 -2.59
N ILE A 46 3.88 8.96 -3.55
CA ILE A 46 3.03 10.13 -3.39
C ILE A 46 1.77 9.90 -4.22
N ALA A 47 0.63 10.36 -3.70
CA ALA A 47 -0.66 10.11 -4.33
C ALA A 47 -0.94 11.02 -5.54
N ASN A 48 -0.40 12.23 -5.54
CA ASN A 48 -0.80 13.29 -6.45
C ASN A 48 0.33 14.31 -6.63
N TYR A 49 0.34 14.95 -7.80
CA TYR A 49 1.42 15.86 -8.22
C TYR A 49 1.54 17.11 -7.32
N ASN A 50 0.42 17.61 -6.79
CA ASN A 50 0.44 18.73 -5.85
C ASN A 50 1.19 18.39 -4.55
N LEU A 51 1.07 17.15 -4.06
CA LEU A 51 1.86 16.69 -2.91
C LEU A 51 3.33 16.46 -3.29
N LEU A 52 3.64 16.08 -4.54
CA LEU A 52 5.03 15.99 -5.02
C LEU A 52 5.69 17.37 -5.04
N LYS A 53 5.00 18.41 -5.52
CA LYS A 53 5.47 19.81 -5.47
C LYS A 53 5.83 20.24 -4.05
N GLN A 54 4.88 20.11 -3.12
CA GLN A 54 5.10 20.45 -1.71
C GLN A 54 6.23 19.62 -1.08
N HIS A 55 6.31 18.33 -1.42
CA HIS A 55 7.38 17.45 -0.96
C HIS A 55 8.76 17.91 -1.47
N MET A 56 8.86 18.23 -2.75
CA MET A 56 10.11 18.70 -3.38
C MET A 56 10.53 20.05 -2.83
N GLU A 57 9.62 21.01 -2.68
CA GLU A 57 9.93 22.33 -2.12
C GLU A 57 10.41 22.23 -0.67
N ALA A 58 9.81 21.35 0.14
CA ALA A 58 10.17 21.22 1.56
C ALA A 58 11.41 20.34 1.82
N LYS A 59 11.61 19.26 1.05
CA LYS A 59 12.69 18.27 1.29
C LYS A 59 13.85 18.39 0.31
N HIS A 60 13.61 18.94 -0.88
CA HIS A 60 14.59 19.05 -1.97
C HIS A 60 14.62 20.48 -2.55
N PRO A 61 14.85 21.53 -1.72
CA PRO A 61 14.70 22.93 -2.12
C PRO A 61 15.68 23.42 -3.20
N LYS A 62 16.67 22.60 -3.56
CA LYS A 62 17.68 22.91 -4.58
C LYS A 62 17.39 22.28 -5.94
N GLU A 63 16.33 21.50 -6.07
CA GLU A 63 16.09 20.67 -7.26
C GLU A 63 14.82 21.10 -7.99
N THR A 64 14.87 21.00 -9.32
CA THR A 64 13.74 21.38 -10.18
C THR A 64 12.63 20.37 -10.03
N VAL A 65 11.43 20.85 -9.71
CA VAL A 65 10.23 19.99 -9.67
C VAL A 65 10.02 19.41 -11.07
N PRO A 66 10.07 18.07 -11.22
CA PRO A 66 9.84 17.43 -12.52
C PRO A 66 8.41 17.72 -13.02
N PRO A 67 8.21 17.99 -14.32
CA PRO A 67 6.91 18.35 -14.87
C PRO A 67 5.89 17.21 -14.74
N GLU A 68 4.61 17.58 -14.68
CA GLU A 68 3.49 16.64 -14.48
C GLU A 68 3.42 15.56 -15.58
N SER A 69 3.92 15.88 -16.77
CA SER A 69 4.03 14.97 -17.93
C SER A 69 4.84 13.72 -17.66
N ASP A 70 5.86 13.78 -16.78
CA ASP A 70 6.71 12.62 -16.47
C ASP A 70 6.00 11.56 -15.62
N PHE A 71 4.88 11.92 -14.98
CA PHE A 71 4.13 11.03 -14.10
C PHE A 71 2.75 10.63 -14.63
N GLN A 72 2.25 11.29 -15.68
CA GLN A 72 0.98 10.94 -16.33
C GLN A 72 1.10 9.75 -17.31
N ALA A 73 2.30 9.30 -17.65
CA ALA A 73 2.52 8.20 -18.58
C ALA A 73 2.53 6.84 -17.87
N LYS A 74 1.34 6.31 -17.54
CA LYS A 74 1.02 4.87 -17.57
C LYS A 74 -0.44 4.64 -17.14
N ALA A 75 -1.32 4.68 -18.12
CA ALA A 75 -2.58 3.94 -18.09
C ALA A 75 -2.31 2.43 -18.12
#